data_AF-G5BGX8-F1
#
_entry.id   AF-G5BGX8-F1
#
_cell.length_a   1.000
_cell.length_b   1.000
_cell.length_c   1.000
_cell.angle_alpha   90.00
_cell.angle_beta   90.00
_cell.angle_gamma   90.00
#
_symmetry.space_group_name_H-M   'P 1'
#
loop_
_entity.id
_entity.type
_entity.pdbx_description
1 polymer ?
#
loop_
_entity_poly.entity_id
_entity_poly.type
_entity_poly.pdbx_seq_one_letter_code
_entity_poly.pdbx_strand_id
1 'polypeptide(L)'
;MADIDNKEQSELDQYLNDVEEVEEEETVPESGDLDDDAEAILAADFEIGHFLRDRIIPRSVLYFTGKAIEEDDDDYDEEGEEADEEAEEDEENDPDYDPKKEQNPAKCKQQ
;
A
#
# COMPACT_ATOMS: atom_id res chain seq x y z
N MET A 1 -0.13 10.45 -43.36
CA MET A 1 1.00 10.61 -42.44
C MET A 1 0.72 11.89 -41.68
N ALA A 2 0.57 11.83 -40.35
CA ALA A 2 0.46 13.03 -39.55
C ALA A 2 1.88 13.60 -39.40
N ASP A 3 2.10 14.78 -39.97
CA ASP A 3 3.32 15.56 -39.73
C ASP A 3 3.06 16.31 -38.41
N ILE A 4 3.49 15.73 -37.29
CA ILE A 4 3.49 16.42 -36.00
C ILE A 4 4.47 17.57 -36.16
N ASP A 5 3.99 18.81 -36.04
CA ASP A 5 4.82 20.01 -36.15
C ASP A 5 5.99 19.87 -35.17
N ASN A 6 7.23 20.05 -35.65
CA ASN A 6 8.47 19.85 -34.87
C ASN A 6 8.48 20.66 -33.55
N LYS A 7 7.63 21.70 -33.47
CA LYS A 7 7.37 22.50 -32.27
C LYS A 7 6.60 21.71 -31.19
N GLU A 8 5.56 20.96 -31.56
CA GLU A 8 4.81 20.10 -30.64
C GLU A 8 5.66 18.90 -30.19
N GLN A 9 6.53 18.39 -31.07
CA GLN A 9 7.52 17.38 -30.68
C GLN A 9 8.52 17.93 -29.66
N SER A 10 9.08 19.13 -29.87
CA SER A 10 10.00 19.71 -28.89
C SER A 10 9.35 20.07 -27.56
N GLU A 11 8.06 20.45 -27.58
CA GLU A 11 7.32 20.74 -26.35
C GLU A 11 7.07 19.44 -25.56
N LEU A 12 6.70 18.35 -26.24
CA LEU A 12 6.57 17.03 -25.59
C LEU A 12 7.91 16.50 -25.05
N ASP A 13 8.99 16.66 -25.79
CA ASP A 13 10.34 16.28 -25.34
C ASP A 13 10.76 17.11 -24.11
N GLN A 14 10.37 18.38 -24.04
CA GLN A 14 10.64 19.23 -22.89
C GLN A 14 9.83 18.79 -21.65
N TYR A 15 8.52 18.53 -21.80
CA TYR A 15 7.70 18.00 -20.72
C TYR A 15 8.22 16.66 -20.18
N LEU A 16 8.77 15.79 -21.05
CA LEU A 16 9.33 14.52 -20.64
C LEU A 16 10.65 14.69 -19.86
N ASN A 17 11.51 15.63 -20.25
CA ASN A 17 12.73 15.95 -19.50
C ASN A 17 12.41 16.55 -18.12
N ASP A 18 11.39 17.41 -18.01
CA ASP A 18 10.96 18.00 -16.74
C ASP A 18 10.32 16.96 -15.80
N VAL A 19 9.78 15.85 -16.34
CA VAL A 19 9.22 14.72 -15.57
C VAL A 19 10.32 13.73 -15.16
N GLU A 20 11.43 13.67 -15.89
CA GLU A 20 12.57 12.77 -15.59
C GLU A 20 13.55 13.38 -14.57
N GLU A 21 13.50 14.70 -14.32
CA GLU A 21 14.43 15.40 -13.43
C GLU A 21 13.87 15.70 -12.03
N VAL A 22 13.46 14.66 -11.27
CA VAL A 22 13.57 14.64 -9.80
C VAL A 22 13.33 13.23 -9.29
N GLU A 23 14.37 12.41 -9.32
CA GLU A 23 14.49 11.28 -8.40
C GLU A 23 15.85 11.44 -7.70
N GLU A 24 15.88 12.29 -6.67
CA GLU A 24 16.87 12.07 -5.61
C GLU A 24 16.47 10.74 -4.97
N GLU A 25 17.16 9.66 -5.33
CA GLU A 25 16.99 8.38 -4.64
C GLU A 25 17.39 8.58 -3.18
N GLU A 26 16.39 8.69 -2.30
CA GLU A 26 16.57 8.67 -0.86
C GLU A 26 17.04 7.27 -0.46
N THR A 27 18.36 7.10 -0.33
CA THR A 27 18.94 5.80 0.04
C THR A 27 18.87 5.63 1.56
N VAL A 28 18.10 4.66 2.03
CA VAL A 28 18.09 4.29 3.46
C VAL A 28 19.49 3.82 3.87
N PRO A 29 20.13 4.46 4.87
CA PRO A 29 21.47 4.09 5.30
C PRO A 29 21.48 2.67 5.89
N GLU A 30 22.46 1.85 5.46
CA GLU A 30 22.64 0.47 5.94
C GLU A 30 22.91 0.40 7.46
N SER A 31 23.36 1.50 8.07
CA SER A 31 23.58 1.58 9.52
C SER A 31 22.31 1.66 10.36
N GLY A 32 21.14 1.91 9.75
CA GLY A 32 19.87 2.09 10.47
C GLY A 32 19.76 3.41 11.24
N ASP A 33 20.78 4.26 11.19
CA ASP A 33 20.72 5.63 11.72
C ASP A 33 20.03 6.50 10.67
N LEU A 34 18.72 6.71 10.83
CA LEU A 34 17.93 7.61 10.01
C LEU A 34 18.08 9.05 10.52
N ASP A 35 18.02 10.02 9.61
CA ASP A 35 17.85 11.41 10.04
C ASP A 35 16.37 11.70 10.33
N ASP A 36 16.11 12.81 11.05
CA ASP A 36 14.76 13.20 11.47
C ASP A 36 13.77 13.31 10.28
N ASP A 37 14.27 13.67 9.09
CA ASP A 37 13.46 13.84 7.88
C ASP A 37 13.04 12.46 7.33
N ALA A 38 13.98 11.51 7.23
CA ALA A 38 13.70 10.14 6.82
C ALA A 38 12.78 9.40 7.81
N GLU A 39 12.97 9.62 9.12
CA GLU A 39 12.06 9.09 10.14
C GLU A 39 10.63 9.64 9.98
N ALA A 40 10.50 10.94 9.71
CA ALA A 40 9.20 11.57 9.50
C ALA A 40 8.49 11.02 8.24
N ILE A 41 9.22 10.78 7.16
CA ILE A 41 8.68 10.18 5.94
C ILE A 41 8.21 8.75 6.21
N LEU A 42 9.03 7.92 6.85
CA LEU A 42 8.63 6.56 7.20
C LEU A 42 7.42 6.52 8.13
N ALA A 43 7.37 7.39 9.14
CA ALA A 43 6.23 7.48 10.03
C ALA A 43 4.94 7.82 9.26
N ALA A 44 5.01 8.78 8.34
CA ALA A 44 3.88 9.11 7.47
C ALA A 44 3.48 7.94 6.57
N ASP A 45 4.43 7.21 5.98
CA ASP A 45 4.16 6.03 5.17
C ASP A 45 3.49 4.90 5.97
N PHE A 46 3.91 4.67 7.21
CA PHE A 46 3.26 3.72 8.11
C PHE A 46 1.82 4.13 8.42
N GLU A 47 1.57 5.41 8.70
CA GLU A 47 0.23 5.93 8.93
C GLU A 47 -0.66 5.78 7.68
N ILE A 48 -0.15 6.13 6.50
CA ILE A 48 -0.85 5.96 5.22
C ILE A 48 -1.13 4.48 4.95
N GLY A 49 -0.15 3.61 5.14
CA GLY A 49 -0.28 2.17 4.95
C GLY A 49 -1.33 1.55 5.88
N HIS A 50 -1.33 1.97 7.15
CA HIS A 50 -2.34 1.59 8.13
C HIS A 50 -3.74 2.04 7.71
N PHE A 51 -3.89 3.30 7.28
CA PHE A 51 -5.15 3.85 6.81
C PHE A 51 -5.67 3.12 5.56
N LEU A 52 -4.78 2.79 4.63
CA LEU A 52 -5.13 2.01 3.45
C LEU A 52 -5.64 0.62 3.83
N ARG A 53 -4.94 -0.08 4.72
CA ARG A 53 -5.27 -1.44 5.16
C ARG A 53 -6.59 -1.50 5.93
N ASP A 54 -6.82 -0.57 6.85
CA ASP A 54 -7.89 -0.70 7.84
C ASP A 54 -9.14 0.12 7.45
N ARG A 55 -8.98 1.13 6.60
CA ARG A 55 -10.08 2.00 6.17
C ARG A 55 -10.40 1.91 4.68
N ILE A 56 -9.41 2.13 3.81
CA ILE A 56 -9.66 2.23 2.36
C ILE A 56 -9.94 0.88 1.73
N ILE A 57 -9.10 -0.13 1.94
CA ILE A 57 -9.23 -1.45 1.28
C ILE A 57 -10.58 -2.13 1.64
N PRO A 58 -11.00 -2.23 2.91
CA PRO A 58 -12.25 -2.88 3.29
C PRO A 58 -13.49 -2.16 2.75
N ARG A 59 -13.43 -0.82 2.63
CA ARG A 59 -14.54 0.02 2.18
C ARG A 59 -14.31 0.62 0.79
N SER A 60 -13.47 -0.01 -0.03
CA SER A 60 -12.98 0.54 -1.30
C SER A 60 -14.10 0.97 -2.25
N VAL A 61 -15.21 0.22 -2.29
CA VAL A 61 -16.39 0.55 -3.10
C VAL A 61 -17.10 1.81 -2.59
N LEU A 62 -17.19 2.01 -1.26
CA LEU A 62 -17.81 3.20 -0.68
C LEU A 62 -16.96 4.45 -0.93
N TYR A 63 -15.63 4.35 -0.81
CA TYR A 63 -14.70 5.43 -1.17
C TYR A 63 -14.74 5.73 -2.68
N PHE A 64 -14.74 4.72 -3.53
CA PHE A 64 -14.87 4.89 -4.99
C PHE A 64 -16.17 5.59 -5.39
N THR A 65 -17.27 5.28 -4.70
CA THR A 65 -18.57 5.91 -4.96
C THR A 65 -18.77 7.25 -4.24
N GLY A 66 -17.79 7.70 -3.44
CA GLY A 66 -17.84 8.94 -2.66
C GLY A 66 -18.70 8.87 -1.39
N LYS A 67 -19.37 7.75 -1.14
CA LYS A 67 -20.34 7.63 -0.03
C LYS A 67 -19.69 7.56 1.35
N ALA A 68 -18.45 7.10 1.43
CA ALA A 68 -17.72 7.03 2.70
C ALA A 68 -17.29 8.41 3.24
N ILE A 69 -17.31 9.45 2.40
CA ILE A 69 -16.79 10.79 2.73
C ILE A 69 -17.93 11.72 3.17
N GLU A 70 -19.19 11.37 2.84
CA GLU A 70 -20.37 12.21 3.10
C GLU A 70 -21.08 11.85 4.42
N GLU A 71 -20.71 10.74 5.08
CA GLU A 71 -21.44 10.16 6.22
C GLU A 71 -20.67 10.25 7.56
N ASP A 72 -19.49 10.89 7.58
CA ASP A 72 -18.49 10.78 8.66
C ASP A 72 -17.97 12.16 9.17
N ASP A 73 -18.82 13.19 9.16
CA ASP A 73 -18.53 14.49 9.80
C ASP A 73 -18.60 14.41 11.36
N ASP A 74 -18.88 13.21 11.91
CA ASP A 74 -19.31 13.01 13.29
C ASP A 74 -18.41 12.05 14.12
N ASP A 75 -17.69 11.11 13.49
CA ASP A 75 -17.11 9.93 14.16
C ASP A 75 -15.59 9.75 13.96
N TYR A 76 -14.83 10.83 13.76
CA TYR A 76 -13.38 10.80 14.01
C TYR A 76 -13.14 10.77 15.53
N ASP A 77 -13.36 9.60 16.13
CA ASP A 77 -12.93 9.26 17.48
C ASP A 77 -11.41 9.13 17.48
N GLU A 78 -10.76 10.13 18.08
CA GLU A 78 -9.32 10.27 18.32
C GLU A 78 -8.84 9.27 19.39
N GLU A 79 -9.11 7.98 19.22
CA GLU A 79 -8.71 6.93 20.16
C GLU A 79 -7.96 5.83 19.38
N GLY A 80 -6.72 6.14 19.00
CA GLY A 80 -5.77 5.25 18.34
C GLY A 80 -4.53 4.98 19.18
N GLU A 81 -4.62 5.12 20.51
CA GLU A 81 -3.61 4.55 21.41
C GLU A 81 -4.01 3.11 21.76
N GLU A 82 -3.45 2.13 21.03
CA GLU A 82 -3.31 0.78 21.58
C GLU A 82 -1.84 0.39 21.48
N ALA A 83 -1.23 0.27 22.65
CA ALA A 83 0.14 -0.13 22.88
C ALA A 83 0.39 -1.59 22.47
N ASP A 84 1.56 -1.82 21.88
CA ASP A 84 2.47 -2.97 22.06
C ASP A 84 1.86 -4.33 22.47
N GLU A 85 1.77 -5.26 21.52
CA GLU A 85 2.01 -6.67 21.81
C GLU A 85 2.92 -7.25 20.72
N GLU A 86 4.18 -7.53 21.08
CA GLU A 86 5.12 -8.35 20.32
C GLU A 86 4.46 -9.67 19.86
N ALA A 87 4.10 -9.76 18.58
CA ALA A 87 3.74 -11.01 17.94
C ALA A 87 5.02 -11.67 17.39
N GLU A 88 5.77 -12.31 18.28
CA GLU A 88 6.72 -13.36 17.91
C GLU A 88 5.93 -14.59 17.41
N GLU A 89 5.48 -14.56 16.16
CA GLU A 89 5.07 -15.78 15.45
C GLU A 89 6.29 -16.39 14.74
N ASP A 90 7.14 -17.04 15.54
CA ASP A 90 7.98 -18.15 15.07
C ASP A 90 7.05 -19.33 14.74
N GLU A 91 6.29 -19.22 13.64
CA GLU A 91 5.46 -20.31 13.13
C GLU A 91 6.20 -21.00 11.97
N GLU A 92 7.04 -21.95 12.37
CA GLU A 92 7.46 -23.15 11.64
C GLU A 92 7.23 -23.10 10.12
N ASN A 93 8.21 -22.58 9.39
CA ASN A 93 8.35 -22.81 7.96
C ASN A 93 8.66 -24.31 7.73
N ASP A 94 7.63 -25.17 7.73
CA ASP A 94 7.75 -26.57 7.34
C ASP A 94 7.96 -26.62 5.81
N PRO A 95 9.17 -26.98 5.33
CA PRO A 95 9.45 -27.04 3.90
C PRO A 95 8.66 -28.13 3.17
N ASP A 96 7.88 -28.97 3.86
CA ASP A 96 7.08 -30.06 3.29
C ASP A 96 5.55 -29.79 3.33
N TYR A 97 5.12 -28.56 3.63
CA TYR A 97 3.71 -28.17 3.55
C TYR A 97 3.19 -28.18 2.10
N ASP A 98 2.43 -29.23 1.73
CA ASP A 98 1.72 -29.34 0.45
C ASP A 98 0.20 -29.14 0.67
N PRO A 99 -0.35 -27.93 0.42
CA PRO A 99 -1.77 -27.62 0.62
C PRO A 99 -2.73 -28.44 -0.26
N LYS A 100 -2.22 -29.31 -1.15
CA LYS A 100 -3.04 -30.22 -1.97
C LYS A 100 -3.35 -31.56 -1.29
N LYS A 101 -2.69 -31.92 -0.18
CA LYS A 101 -2.91 -33.22 0.48
C LYS A 101 -4.17 -33.31 1.35
N GLU A 102 -4.81 -32.19 1.67
CA GLU A 102 -6.01 -32.17 2.53
C GLU A 102 -7.35 -32.10 1.79
N GLN A 103 -7.37 -32.15 0.46
CA GLN A 103 -8.62 -32.26 -0.31
C GLN A 103 -9.11 -33.71 -0.41
N ASN A 104 -9.57 -34.29 0.69
CA ASN A 104 -10.48 -35.44 0.62
C ASN A 104 -11.73 -35.19 1.48
N PRO A 105 -12.70 -34.41 0.99
CA PRO A 105 -14.02 -34.37 1.61
C PRO A 105 -14.68 -35.76 1.45
N ALA A 106 -15.03 -36.36 2.59
CA ALA A 106 -15.70 -37.66 2.65
C ALA A 106 -16.93 -37.70 1.71
N LYS A 107 -17.01 -38.71 0.84
CA LYS A 107 -18.14 -38.95 -0.06
C LYS A 107 -19.43 -39.19 0.74
N CYS A 108 -20.30 -38.18 0.83
CA CYS A 108 -21.72 -38.36 1.13
C CYS A 108 -22.35 -39.21 0.02
N LYS A 109 -22.70 -40.46 0.33
CA LYS A 109 -23.47 -41.33 -0.57
C LYS A 109 -24.95 -41.02 -0.40
N GLN A 110 -25.56 -40.41 -1.41
CA GLN A 110 -27.02 -40.40 -1.57
C GLN A 110 -27.45 -41.78 -2.11
N GLN A 111 -28.46 -42.39 -1.48
CA GLN A 111 -29.22 -43.50 -2.04
C GLN A 111 -30.49 -42.96 -2.71
#